data_AF-A0A061S5X5-F1
#
_entry.id   AF-A0A061S5X5-F1
#
_cell.length_a   1.000
_cell.length_b   1.000
_cell.length_c   1.000
_cell.angle_alpha   90.00
_cell.angle_beta   90.00
_cell.angle_gamma   90.00
#
_symmetry.space_group_name_H-M   'P 1'
#
loop_
_entity.id
_entity.type
_entity.pdbx_description
1 polymer ?
#
loop_
_entity_poly.entity_id
_entity_poly.type
_entity_poly.pdbx_seq_one_letter_code
_entity_poly.pdbx_strand_id
1 'polypeptide(L)'
;MAKPPSVCLSVCLCLPTSPQFPPSLKDGFAAKVLLGKHAMTDEQLQTLVDYGLARNGALPLECLDLRCNRLSGFAAPALKKLIAFTSTLQILNLSHNKLGDEGLLALGEALPRNLSVRYLDVRHNGSGELGLCAIAHAMQLRPSLSTVLVWGNHFGPAACVAFLETLERGEQEIVTDVEPYIVDGVTQVARVDVDE
;
A
#
# COMPACT_ATOMS: atom_id res chain seq x y z
N MET A 1 -29.26 33.69 -19.06
CA MET A 1 -28.60 33.81 -17.74
C MET A 1 -28.37 32.40 -17.22
N ALA A 2 -27.13 31.91 -17.31
CA ALA A 2 -26.77 30.54 -16.97
C ALA A 2 -26.49 30.42 -15.47
N LYS A 3 -27.07 29.40 -14.82
CA LYS A 3 -26.75 28.97 -13.45
C LYS A 3 -25.29 28.51 -13.40
N PRO A 4 -24.51 28.84 -12.35
CA PRO A 4 -23.24 28.18 -12.12
C PRO A 4 -23.47 26.72 -11.68
N PRO A 5 -22.60 25.79 -12.11
CA PRO A 5 -22.76 24.36 -11.85
C PRO A 5 -22.43 24.03 -10.40
N SER A 6 -23.29 23.21 -9.81
CA SER A 6 -23.09 22.46 -8.58
C SER A 6 -21.84 21.59 -8.70
N VAL A 7 -20.76 21.99 -8.03
CA VAL A 7 -19.57 21.15 -7.86
C VAL A 7 -19.86 20.14 -6.75
N CYS A 8 -19.79 18.86 -7.15
CA CYS A 8 -19.95 17.67 -6.34
C CYS A 8 -19.36 17.79 -4.93
N LEU A 9 -20.21 17.62 -3.92
CA LEU A 9 -19.82 17.02 -2.66
C LEU A 9 -19.23 15.64 -2.95
N SER A 10 -17.92 15.48 -2.81
CA SER A 10 -17.32 14.19 -2.48
C SER A 10 -16.65 14.32 -1.12
N VAL A 11 -17.50 14.20 -0.10
CA VAL A 11 -17.28 13.38 1.09
C VAL A 11 -15.81 13.17 1.45
N CYS A 12 -15.17 14.22 1.95
CA CYS A 12 -14.04 14.05 2.88
C CYS A 12 -14.65 13.81 4.27
N LEU A 13 -15.37 12.70 4.44
CA LEU A 13 -15.74 12.20 5.77
C LEU A 13 -14.44 11.66 6.38
N CYS A 14 -13.70 12.55 7.02
CA CYS A 14 -12.80 12.21 8.09
C CYS A 14 -13.63 11.54 9.20
N LEU A 15 -13.84 10.22 9.11
CA LEU A 15 -14.19 9.44 10.28
C LEU A 15 -13.02 9.51 11.28
N PRO A 16 -13.30 9.65 12.58
CA PRO A 16 -12.30 9.53 13.63
C PRO A 16 -12.08 8.05 13.88
N THR A 17 -11.37 7.36 12.99
CA THR A 17 -10.83 6.05 13.32
C THR A 17 -9.33 6.15 13.37
N SER A 18 -8.81 5.84 14.55
CA SER A 18 -7.44 5.40 14.78
C SER A 18 -6.97 4.47 13.66
N PRO A 19 -5.64 4.36 13.42
CA PRO A 19 -5.13 3.34 12.50
C PRO A 19 -5.73 1.98 12.85
N GLN A 20 -6.65 1.49 12.01
CA GLN A 20 -7.20 0.15 12.14
C GLN A 20 -6.14 -0.78 11.56
N PHE A 21 -5.10 -1.06 12.34
CA PHE A 21 -4.24 -2.21 12.07
C PHE A 21 -5.07 -3.46 12.41
N PRO A 22 -4.85 -4.61 11.75
CA PRO A 22 -5.55 -5.85 12.14
C PRO A 22 -5.25 -6.19 13.61
N PRO A 23 -6.14 -6.92 14.32
CA PRO A 23 -6.04 -7.15 15.76
C PRO A 23 -4.74 -7.84 16.16
N SER A 24 -4.22 -8.70 15.27
CA SER A 24 -2.93 -9.38 15.37
C SER A 24 -1.71 -8.44 15.48
N LEU A 25 -1.89 -7.15 15.19
CA LEU A 25 -0.87 -6.10 15.18
C LEU A 25 -1.10 -5.00 16.25
N LYS A 26 -2.17 -5.10 17.06
CA LYS A 26 -2.61 -3.97 17.92
C LYS A 26 -1.67 -3.73 19.12
N ASP A 27 -1.13 -4.77 19.76
CA ASP A 27 -0.32 -4.63 20.98
C ASP A 27 0.96 -5.48 20.92
N GLY A 28 2.12 -4.85 20.73
CA GLY A 28 3.42 -5.57 20.78
C GLY A 28 4.59 -4.91 20.07
N PHE A 29 4.36 -3.94 19.18
CA PHE A 29 5.47 -3.28 18.49
C PHE A 29 6.17 -2.24 19.37
N ALA A 30 7.49 -2.36 19.49
CA ALA A 30 8.34 -1.50 20.28
C ALA A 30 8.59 -0.13 19.64
N ALA A 31 8.56 -0.01 18.30
CA ALA A 31 8.71 1.27 17.61
C ALA A 31 7.72 1.45 16.45
N LYS A 32 6.83 2.44 16.62
CA LYS A 32 5.82 2.85 15.64
C LYS A 32 6.00 4.32 15.29
N VAL A 33 5.95 4.66 14.00
CA VAL A 33 5.88 6.05 13.51
C VAL A 33 4.54 6.23 12.81
N LEU A 34 3.67 7.05 13.42
CA LEU A 34 2.31 7.30 12.94
C LEU A 34 2.21 8.74 12.43
N LEU A 35 2.33 8.90 11.12
CA LEU A 35 2.30 10.18 10.42
C LEU A 35 1.13 10.23 9.42
N GLY A 36 0.03 9.55 9.71
CA GLY A 36 -1.17 9.62 8.89
C GLY A 36 -1.91 10.96 9.01
N LYS A 37 -2.41 11.51 7.90
CA LYS A 37 -3.14 12.80 7.84
C LYS A 37 -2.30 14.04 8.18
N HIS A 38 -0.99 14.00 7.95
CA HIS A 38 -0.08 15.12 8.22
C HIS A 38 0.25 16.00 7.01
N ALA A 39 -0.39 15.74 5.86
CA ALA A 39 -0.10 16.41 4.59
C ALA A 39 1.38 16.32 4.15
N MET A 40 2.05 15.22 4.54
CA MET A 40 3.44 14.96 4.23
C MET A 40 3.68 14.92 2.71
N THR A 41 4.72 15.61 2.25
CA THR A 41 5.13 15.64 0.83
C THR A 41 6.23 14.62 0.52
N ASP A 42 6.48 14.39 -0.77
CA ASP A 42 7.56 13.50 -1.25
C ASP A 42 8.94 13.92 -0.73
N GLU A 43 9.21 15.23 -0.69
CA GLU A 43 10.47 15.79 -0.16
C GLU A 43 10.64 15.51 1.34
N GLN A 44 9.55 15.62 2.10
CA GLN A 44 9.55 15.33 3.52
C GLN A 44 9.77 13.84 3.78
N LEU A 45 9.18 12.96 2.94
CA LEU A 45 9.44 11.53 3.02
C LEU A 45 10.90 11.22 2.68
N GLN A 46 11.44 11.82 1.62
CA GLN A 46 12.85 11.68 1.27
C GLN A 46 13.76 12.09 2.43
N THR A 47 13.45 13.22 3.08
CA THR A 47 14.18 13.71 4.26
C THR A 47 14.09 12.75 5.44
N LEU A 48 12.89 12.22 5.71
CA LEU A 48 12.68 11.22 6.77
C LEU A 48 13.51 9.96 6.51
N VAL A 49 13.55 9.49 5.27
CA VAL A 49 14.31 8.29 4.89
C VAL A 49 15.81 8.54 4.96
N ASP A 50 16.32 9.62 4.36
CA ASP A 50 17.76 9.89 4.26
C ASP A 50 18.38 10.30 5.60
N TYR A 51 17.66 11.08 6.41
CA TYR A 51 18.20 11.59 7.67
C TYR A 51 17.64 10.88 8.90
N GLY A 52 16.38 10.47 8.87
CA GLY A 52 15.72 9.81 9.99
C GLY A 52 16.04 8.32 10.08
N LEU A 53 15.85 7.59 8.98
CA LEU A 53 15.95 6.12 8.98
C LEU A 53 17.35 5.62 8.57
N ALA A 54 17.95 6.19 7.54
CA ALA A 54 19.25 5.73 7.04
C ALA A 54 20.42 6.04 8.00
N ARG A 55 20.35 7.13 8.77
CA ARG A 55 21.41 7.51 9.74
C ARG A 55 21.22 6.89 11.12
N ASN A 56 19.98 6.62 11.52
CA ASN A 56 19.67 5.95 12.78
C ASN A 56 19.49 4.45 12.55
N GLY A 57 20.47 3.80 11.90
CA GLY A 57 20.46 2.38 11.48
C GLY A 57 20.28 1.32 12.60
N ALA A 58 19.82 1.74 13.77
CA ALA A 58 19.53 0.95 14.96
C ALA A 58 18.10 1.15 15.50
N LEU A 59 17.22 1.96 14.88
CA LEU A 59 15.83 2.03 15.30
C LEU A 59 15.07 0.82 14.72
N PRO A 60 14.58 -0.12 15.55
CA PRO A 60 13.80 -1.26 15.09
C PRO A 60 12.38 -0.78 14.74
N LEU A 61 12.26 0.05 13.70
CA LEU A 61 10.97 0.53 13.23
C LEU A 61 10.17 -0.68 12.75
N GLU A 62 9.04 -0.94 13.39
CA GLU A 62 8.19 -2.08 13.09
C GLU A 62 6.90 -1.65 12.40
N CYS A 63 6.48 -0.41 12.62
CA CYS A 63 5.27 0.15 12.01
C CYS A 63 5.51 1.54 11.48
N LEU A 64 5.19 1.75 10.20
CA LEU A 64 5.18 3.05 9.56
C LEU A 64 3.81 3.31 8.93
N ASP A 65 3.10 4.30 9.46
CA ASP A 65 1.81 4.74 8.95
C ASP A 65 1.92 6.13 8.32
N LEU A 66 1.78 6.18 7.01
CA LEU A 66 1.84 7.38 6.17
C LEU A 66 0.51 7.60 5.43
N ARG A 67 -0.60 7.05 5.92
CA ARG A 67 -1.88 7.15 5.22
C ARG A 67 -2.37 8.60 5.09
N CYS A 68 -3.17 8.88 4.07
CA CYS A 68 -3.82 10.18 3.89
C CYS A 68 -2.81 11.35 3.87
N ASN A 69 -1.68 11.19 3.19
CA ASN A 69 -0.70 12.26 2.97
C ASN A 69 -0.74 12.76 1.52
N ARG A 70 0.26 13.53 1.10
CA ARG A 70 0.40 14.06 -0.26
C ARG A 70 1.53 13.38 -1.01
N LEU A 71 1.73 12.08 -0.75
CA LEU A 71 2.75 11.31 -1.45
C LEU A 71 2.29 11.04 -2.89
N SER A 72 3.21 11.21 -3.84
CA SER A 72 2.98 11.00 -5.26
C SER A 72 3.94 9.97 -5.85
N GLY A 73 3.85 9.70 -7.15
CA GLY A 73 4.82 8.86 -7.86
C GLY A 73 6.28 9.35 -7.70
N PHE A 74 6.51 10.64 -7.43
CA PHE A 74 7.85 11.17 -7.15
C PHE A 74 8.45 10.67 -5.82
N ALA A 75 7.64 10.12 -4.90
CA ALA A 75 8.13 9.44 -3.70
C ALA A 75 8.79 8.07 -3.99
N ALA A 76 8.70 7.55 -5.21
CA ALA A 76 9.22 6.22 -5.58
C ALA A 76 10.67 5.96 -5.12
N PRO A 77 11.65 6.87 -5.33
CA PRO A 77 13.02 6.66 -4.86
C PRO A 77 13.11 6.57 -3.32
N ALA A 78 12.34 7.41 -2.61
CA ALA A 78 12.28 7.40 -1.15
C ALA A 78 11.69 6.08 -0.64
N LEU A 79 10.64 5.57 -1.28
CA LEU A 79 10.01 4.29 -0.93
C LEU A 79 10.95 3.10 -1.16
N LYS A 80 11.69 3.06 -2.28
CA LYS A 80 12.70 2.00 -2.50
C LYS A 80 13.75 2.00 -1.40
N LYS A 81 14.28 3.18 -1.05
CA LYS A 81 15.25 3.34 0.04
C LYS A 81 14.67 2.94 1.38
N LEU A 82 13.44 3.35 1.69
CA LEU A 82 12.73 3.00 2.93
C LEU A 82 12.69 1.48 3.14
N ILE A 83 12.22 0.75 2.12
CA ILE A 83 12.12 -0.72 2.17
C ILE A 83 13.51 -1.37 2.27
N ALA A 84 14.52 -0.81 1.61
CA ALA A 84 15.88 -1.34 1.64
C ALA A 84 16.57 -1.14 3.00
N PHE A 85 16.33 -0.02 3.69
CA PHE A 85 16.99 0.29 4.97
C PHE A 85 16.27 -0.26 6.20
N THR A 86 14.98 -0.62 6.08
CA THR A 86 14.19 -1.08 7.23
C THR A 86 14.07 -2.61 7.27
N SER A 87 14.95 -3.26 8.01
CA SER A 87 14.96 -4.73 8.18
C SER A 87 14.01 -5.26 9.25
N THR A 88 13.37 -4.37 10.01
CA THR A 88 12.40 -4.71 11.07
C THR A 88 10.97 -4.28 10.76
N LEU A 89 10.75 -3.52 9.68
CA LEU A 89 9.46 -2.93 9.37
C LEU A 89 8.48 -4.05 9.01
N GLN A 90 7.46 -4.26 9.82
CA GLN A 90 6.43 -5.28 9.61
C GLN A 90 5.17 -4.70 8.99
N ILE A 91 4.86 -3.43 9.29
CA ILE A 91 3.66 -2.73 8.82
C ILE A 91 4.05 -1.51 8.01
N LEU A 92 3.57 -1.44 6.78
CA LEU A 92 3.63 -0.24 5.97
C LEU A 92 2.23 0.16 5.49
N ASN A 93 1.72 1.28 6.00
CA ASN A 93 0.47 1.85 5.53
C ASN A 93 0.73 3.10 4.68
N LEU A 94 0.40 3.02 3.39
CA LEU A 94 0.50 4.09 2.40
C LEU A 94 -0.87 4.42 1.79
N SER A 95 -1.96 3.94 2.39
CA SER A 95 -3.31 4.13 1.86
C SER A 95 -3.70 5.60 1.71
N HIS A 96 -4.58 5.89 0.75
CA HIS A 96 -5.08 7.23 0.49
C HIS A 96 -3.97 8.27 0.20
N ASN A 97 -3.00 7.89 -0.62
CA ASN A 97 -2.03 8.82 -1.22
C ASN A 97 -2.27 8.89 -2.74
N LYS A 98 -1.31 9.41 -3.52
CA LYS A 98 -1.38 9.51 -4.99
C LYS A 98 -0.15 8.89 -5.64
N LEU A 99 0.30 7.75 -5.12
CA LEU A 99 1.54 7.10 -5.54
C LEU A 99 1.57 6.73 -7.04
N GLY A 100 0.40 6.48 -7.65
CA GLY A 100 0.34 6.09 -9.06
C GLY A 100 1.09 4.79 -9.34
N ASP A 101 1.32 4.50 -10.63
CA ASP A 101 2.07 3.33 -11.04
C ASP A 101 3.54 3.42 -10.63
N GLU A 102 4.15 4.61 -10.66
CA GLU A 102 5.55 4.79 -10.33
C GLU A 102 5.86 4.38 -8.87
N GLY A 103 4.99 4.78 -7.94
CA GLY A 103 5.14 4.44 -6.54
C GLY A 103 4.89 2.95 -6.25
N LEU A 104 3.89 2.33 -6.88
CA LEU A 104 3.61 0.89 -6.69
C LEU A 104 4.65 0.01 -7.40
N LEU A 105 5.14 0.39 -8.59
CA LEU A 105 6.28 -0.27 -9.24
C LEU A 105 7.50 -0.25 -8.32
N ALA A 106 7.76 0.90 -7.69
CA ALA A 106 8.86 1.03 -6.76
C ALA A 106 8.75 0.09 -5.55
N LEU A 107 7.54 -0.06 -5.01
CA LEU A 107 7.27 -1.03 -3.95
C LEU A 107 7.42 -2.48 -4.46
N GLY A 108 6.83 -2.81 -5.62
CA GLY A 108 6.90 -4.15 -6.20
C GLY A 108 8.33 -4.62 -6.51
N GLU A 109 9.22 -3.71 -6.92
CA GLU A 109 10.64 -4.03 -7.12
C GLU A 109 11.42 -4.20 -5.81
N ALA A 110 11.06 -3.45 -4.75
CA ALA A 110 11.82 -3.43 -3.50
C ALA A 110 11.37 -4.52 -2.52
N LEU A 111 10.07 -4.84 -2.49
CA LEU A 111 9.47 -5.79 -1.56
C LEU A 111 10.10 -7.18 -1.61
N PRO A 112 10.44 -7.78 -2.77
CA PRO A 112 11.07 -9.11 -2.82
C PRO A 112 12.42 -9.21 -2.10
N ARG A 113 13.10 -8.08 -1.87
CA ARG A 113 14.42 -8.03 -1.18
C ARG A 113 14.32 -7.76 0.31
N ASN A 114 13.18 -7.26 0.75
CA ASN A 114 12.89 -7.07 2.17
C ASN A 114 12.21 -8.34 2.69
N LEU A 115 12.52 -8.79 3.90
CA LEU A 115 11.90 -9.99 4.49
C LEU A 115 11.03 -9.69 5.70
N SER A 116 11.00 -8.43 6.16
CA SER A 116 10.34 -8.01 7.39
C SER A 116 8.87 -7.60 7.24
N VAL A 117 8.54 -6.83 6.19
CA VAL A 117 7.16 -6.39 5.90
C VAL A 117 6.21 -7.58 5.74
N ARG A 118 5.15 -7.58 6.55
CA ARG A 118 4.09 -8.59 6.54
C ARG A 118 2.75 -8.00 6.10
N TYR A 119 2.52 -6.75 6.48
CA TYR A 119 1.31 -5.99 6.19
C TYR A 119 1.64 -4.80 5.30
N LEU A 120 1.04 -4.76 4.12
CA LEU A 120 1.11 -3.65 3.18
C LEU A 120 -0.29 -3.15 2.85
N ASP A 121 -0.53 -1.86 3.06
CA ASP A 121 -1.77 -1.21 2.65
C ASP A 121 -1.46 -0.07 1.67
N VAL A 122 -1.85 -0.27 0.40
CA VAL A 122 -1.70 0.69 -0.70
C VAL A 122 -3.05 1.03 -1.33
N ARG A 123 -4.15 0.84 -0.58
CA ARG A 123 -5.49 1.21 -1.04
C ARG A 123 -5.57 2.66 -1.46
N HIS A 124 -6.42 2.95 -2.45
CA HIS A 124 -6.70 4.31 -2.90
C HIS A 124 -5.43 5.14 -3.22
N ASN A 125 -4.54 4.61 -4.06
CA ASN A 125 -3.31 5.29 -4.48
C ASN A 125 -3.34 5.78 -5.94
N GLY A 126 -4.44 5.53 -6.65
CA GLY A 126 -4.61 5.94 -8.05
C GLY A 126 -3.65 5.25 -9.01
N SER A 127 -3.14 4.06 -8.67
CA SER A 127 -2.33 3.25 -9.59
C SER A 127 -3.19 2.66 -10.70
N GLY A 128 -2.61 2.51 -11.88
CA GLY A 128 -3.13 1.68 -12.98
C GLY A 128 -2.69 0.23 -12.86
N GLU A 129 -2.80 -0.50 -13.98
CA GLU A 129 -2.51 -1.93 -14.00
C GLU A 129 -1.01 -2.25 -13.87
N LEU A 130 -0.11 -1.35 -14.28
CA LEU A 130 1.33 -1.58 -14.21
C LEU A 130 1.82 -1.69 -12.76
N GLY A 131 1.43 -0.76 -11.90
CA GLY A 131 1.79 -0.80 -10.48
C GLY A 131 1.14 -1.98 -9.76
N LEU A 132 -0.12 -2.29 -10.09
CA LEU A 132 -0.82 -3.44 -9.50
C LEU A 132 -0.21 -4.78 -9.90
N CYS A 133 0.17 -4.96 -11.17
CA CYS A 133 0.92 -6.14 -11.63
C CYS A 133 2.24 -6.31 -10.86
N ALA A 134 2.93 -5.21 -10.56
CA ALA A 134 4.17 -5.26 -9.78
C ALA A 134 3.93 -5.71 -8.33
N ILE A 135 2.83 -5.28 -7.71
CA ILE A 135 2.44 -5.75 -6.38
C ILE A 135 2.06 -7.24 -6.41
N ALA A 136 1.26 -7.68 -7.38
CA ALA A 136 0.91 -9.09 -7.54
C ALA A 136 2.16 -9.97 -7.75
N HIS A 137 3.11 -9.51 -8.57
CA HIS A 137 4.39 -10.20 -8.74
C HIS A 137 5.21 -10.26 -7.43
N ALA A 138 5.24 -9.17 -6.66
CA ALA A 138 5.90 -9.16 -5.37
C ALA A 138 5.25 -10.11 -4.35
N MET A 139 3.93 -10.27 -4.38
CA MET A 139 3.20 -11.26 -3.57
C MET A 139 3.64 -12.69 -3.91
N GLN A 140 3.82 -13.03 -5.19
CA GLN A 140 4.28 -14.35 -5.61
C GLN A 140 5.72 -14.67 -5.17
N LEU A 141 6.59 -13.66 -5.18
CA LEU A 141 8.01 -13.84 -4.83
C LEU A 141 8.27 -13.84 -3.32
N ARG A 142 7.31 -13.35 -2.52
CA ARG A 142 7.56 -13.04 -1.11
C ARG A 142 6.65 -13.81 -0.17
N PRO A 143 7.15 -14.92 0.41
CA PRO A 143 6.38 -15.70 1.37
C PRO A 143 6.26 -15.05 2.75
N SER A 144 6.87 -13.90 3.04
CA SER A 144 6.65 -13.21 4.32
C SER A 144 5.50 -12.20 4.30
N LEU A 145 4.97 -11.85 3.13
CA LEU A 145 3.78 -11.00 3.03
C LEU A 145 2.55 -11.83 3.40
N SER A 146 1.90 -11.47 4.51
CA SER A 146 0.68 -12.10 4.97
C SER A 146 -0.56 -11.31 4.57
N THR A 147 -0.43 -10.00 4.41
CA THR A 147 -1.57 -9.12 4.15
C THR A 147 -1.20 -8.02 3.16
N VAL A 148 -1.97 -7.94 2.07
CA VAL A 148 -1.78 -6.92 1.04
C VAL A 148 -3.14 -6.33 0.66
N LEU A 149 -3.35 -5.04 0.95
CA LEU A 149 -4.59 -4.33 0.64
C LEU A 149 -4.37 -3.35 -0.50
N VAL A 150 -5.17 -3.45 -1.56
CA VAL A 150 -4.97 -2.78 -2.85
C VAL A 150 -6.25 -2.19 -3.44
N TRP A 151 -7.41 -2.37 -2.81
CA TRP A 151 -8.67 -1.84 -3.32
C TRP A 151 -8.64 -0.31 -3.52
N GLY A 152 -9.43 0.17 -4.48
CA GLY A 152 -9.52 1.60 -4.80
C GLY A 152 -8.38 2.10 -5.71
N ASN A 153 -7.60 1.19 -6.28
CA ASN A 153 -6.75 1.43 -7.45
C ASN A 153 -7.47 1.00 -8.75
N HIS A 154 -6.88 1.28 -9.90
CA HIS A 154 -7.46 0.99 -11.21
C HIS A 154 -6.97 -0.36 -11.76
N PHE A 155 -7.75 -1.41 -11.52
CA PHE A 155 -7.51 -2.76 -12.03
C PHE A 155 -7.83 -2.82 -13.53
N GLY A 156 -6.80 -2.72 -14.36
CA GLY A 156 -6.89 -3.08 -15.77
C GLY A 156 -6.90 -4.60 -15.97
N PRO A 157 -7.17 -5.08 -17.20
CA PRO A 157 -7.25 -6.51 -17.49
C PRO A 157 -6.01 -7.31 -17.07
N ALA A 158 -4.80 -6.74 -17.25
CA ALA A 158 -3.57 -7.43 -16.86
C ALA A 158 -3.46 -7.57 -15.33
N ALA A 159 -3.86 -6.55 -14.58
CA ALA A 159 -3.88 -6.61 -13.13
C ALA A 159 -4.89 -7.64 -12.62
N CYS A 160 -6.10 -7.70 -13.20
CA CYS A 160 -7.09 -8.70 -12.83
C CYS A 160 -6.55 -10.13 -12.98
N VAL A 161 -5.92 -10.43 -14.13
CA VAL A 161 -5.30 -11.74 -14.38
C VAL A 161 -4.14 -12.00 -13.42
N ALA A 162 -3.28 -11.01 -13.19
CA ALA A 162 -2.14 -11.15 -12.28
C ALA A 162 -2.59 -11.48 -10.84
N PHE A 163 -3.65 -10.84 -10.34
CA PHE A 163 -4.21 -11.16 -9.02
C PHE A 163 -4.89 -12.53 -8.99
N LEU A 164 -5.61 -12.93 -10.05
CA LEU A 164 -6.17 -14.28 -10.18
C LEU A 164 -5.07 -15.33 -10.06
N GLU A 165 -4.03 -15.25 -10.90
CA GLU A 165 -2.92 -16.20 -10.88
C GLU A 165 -2.19 -16.23 -9.54
N THR A 166 -2.03 -15.06 -8.90
CA THR A 166 -1.35 -14.96 -7.61
C THR A 166 -2.13 -15.65 -6.49
N LEU A 167 -3.45 -15.50 -6.47
CA LEU A 167 -4.30 -16.05 -5.41
C LEU A 167 -4.65 -17.52 -5.66
N GLU A 168 -4.76 -17.96 -6.91
CA GLU A 168 -5.01 -19.37 -7.26
C GLU A 168 -3.77 -20.27 -7.08
N ARG A 169 -2.56 -19.73 -7.26
CA ARG A 169 -1.31 -20.48 -7.06
C ARG A 169 -1.03 -20.86 -5.60
N GLY A 170 -1.84 -20.38 -4.64
CA GLY A 170 -1.51 -20.28 -3.22
C GLY A 170 -1.05 -21.58 -2.54
N GLU A 171 0.27 -21.76 -2.44
CA GLU A 171 0.89 -22.56 -1.35
C GLU A 171 0.83 -21.79 -0.01
N GLN A 172 0.45 -20.51 -0.04
CA GLN A 172 0.43 -19.63 1.11
C GLN A 172 -0.81 -18.72 1.12
N GLU A 173 -1.46 -18.64 2.28
CA GLU A 173 -2.66 -17.85 2.52
C GLU A 173 -2.28 -16.36 2.68
N ILE A 174 -2.38 -15.59 1.59
CA ILE A 174 -2.25 -14.14 1.61
C ILE A 174 -3.64 -13.52 1.77
N VAL A 175 -3.80 -12.73 2.83
CA VAL A 175 -5.02 -11.97 3.09
C VAL A 175 -5.03 -10.71 2.22
N THR A 176 -6.11 -10.48 1.47
CA THR A 176 -6.25 -9.31 0.61
C THR A 176 -7.70 -8.81 0.57
N ASP A 177 -7.91 -7.56 0.18
CA ASP A 177 -9.23 -6.92 0.04
C ASP A 177 -9.84 -7.07 -1.36
N VAL A 178 -9.26 -7.97 -2.17
CA VAL A 178 -9.68 -8.23 -3.55
C VAL A 178 -9.91 -9.72 -3.81
N GLU A 179 -11.02 -10.01 -4.47
CA GLU A 179 -11.33 -11.36 -4.96
C GLU A 179 -11.50 -11.33 -6.48
N PRO A 180 -10.60 -12.00 -7.23
CA PRO A 180 -10.74 -12.17 -8.66
C PRO A 180 -11.91 -13.11 -9.01
N TYR A 181 -12.65 -12.78 -10.05
CA TYR A 181 -13.76 -13.59 -10.55
C TYR A 181 -13.87 -13.46 -12.08
N ILE A 182 -14.52 -14.42 -12.73
CA ILE A 182 -14.65 -14.46 -14.19
C ILE A 182 -16.10 -14.17 -14.60
N VAL A 183 -16.29 -13.18 -15.47
CA VAL A 183 -17.58 -12.88 -16.11
C VAL A 183 -17.38 -12.89 -17.61
N ASP A 184 -18.16 -13.72 -18.31
CA ASP A 184 -18.10 -13.86 -19.77
C ASP A 184 -16.68 -14.13 -20.32
N GLY A 185 -15.87 -14.87 -19.55
CA GLY A 185 -14.48 -15.20 -19.90
C GLY A 185 -13.46 -14.09 -19.63
N VAL A 186 -13.87 -12.97 -19.03
CA VAL A 186 -12.99 -11.86 -18.64
C VAL A 186 -12.78 -11.88 -17.13
N THR A 187 -11.52 -11.87 -16.70
CA THR A 187 -11.17 -11.75 -15.28
C THR A 187 -11.43 -10.33 -14.80
N GLN A 188 -12.17 -10.21 -13.71
CA GLN A 188 -12.46 -8.99 -12.98
C GLN A 188 -12.07 -9.18 -11.52
N VAL A 189 -12.11 -8.09 -10.75
CA VAL A 189 -11.78 -8.08 -9.33
C VAL A 189 -12.90 -7.39 -8.55
N ALA A 190 -13.39 -8.05 -7.51
CA ALA A 190 -14.37 -7.52 -6.58
C ALA A 190 -13.68 -7.14 -5.27
N ARG A 191 -14.29 -6.22 -4.52
CA ARG A 191 -13.87 -5.94 -3.16
C ARG A 191 -14.40 -7.01 -2.24
N VAL A 192 -13.56 -7.49 -1.35
CA VAL A 192 -13.98 -8.27 -0.18
C VAL A 192 -13.63 -7.50 1.09
N ASP A 193 -14.50 -7.61 2.09
CA ASP A 193 -14.20 -7.06 3.40
C ASP A 193 -13.25 -8.01 4.12
N VAL A 194 -12.17 -7.44 4.64
CA VAL A 194 -11.18 -8.16 5.41
C VAL A 194 -11.50 -7.88 6.87
N ASP A 195 -11.88 -8.91 7.63
CA ASP A 195 -12.28 -8.76 9.04
C ASP A 195 -11.19 -8.00 9.84
N GLU A 196 -11.61 -6.90 10.50
CA GLU A 196 -10.76 -5.91 11.21
C GLU A 196 -10.34 -6.28 12.64
#